data_AF-Q9QZG2-F1
#
_entry.id   AF-Q9QZG2-F1
#
_cell.length_a   1.000
_cell.length_b   1.000
_cell.length_c   1.000
_cell.angle_alpha   90.00
_cell.angle_beta   90.00
_cell.angle_gamma   90.00
#
_symmetry.space_group_name_H-M   'P 1'
#
loop_
_entity.id
_entity.type
_entity.pdbx_description
1 polymer ?
#
loop_
_entity_poly.entity_id
_entity_poly.type
_entity_poly.pdbx_seq_one_letter_code
_entity_poly.pdbx_strand_id
1 'polypeptide(L)'
;TVTSKPWKMNLSKLSMLKPDSDLCLKFAMLCTLNDRCDRLRKAYGEACSGIRCQRHLCLAQLRSFFEKAAESHAQGLLLCPCAPEDAGCGERRRNTIAPSCALPSVAPNCLDLRSFRRADPLCRSRLMDFQTHCHPMDILGTCATEQSRCLRAYLGLIGTAMTPNFISKVNTTVALGCTCRGSGNLQDECEQLEKSFSQNPCLMEAIAAKMRFHRQLFSQDW
;
A
#
# COMPACT_ATOMS: atom_id res chain seq x y z
N THR A 1 26.83 -23.73 8.67
CA THR A 1 26.97 -22.26 8.65
C THR A 1 25.61 -21.65 8.95
N VAL A 2 25.44 -21.01 10.10
CA VAL A 2 24.16 -20.45 10.56
C VAL A 2 23.83 -19.22 9.72
N THR A 3 23.00 -19.41 8.70
CA THR A 3 22.37 -18.31 7.95
C THR A 3 21.18 -17.78 8.75
N SER A 4 21.47 -17.11 9.88
CA SER A 4 20.42 -16.31 10.53
C SER A 4 20.08 -15.18 9.56
N LYS A 5 18.92 -15.27 8.91
CA LYS A 5 18.38 -14.16 8.09
C LYS A 5 18.38 -12.92 9.02
N PRO A 6 19.01 -11.79 8.65
CA PRO A 6 19.25 -10.66 9.57
C PRO A 6 17.97 -10.12 10.24
N TRP A 7 16.83 -10.34 9.60
CA TRP A 7 15.50 -10.04 10.11
C TRP A 7 15.08 -10.85 11.34
N LYS A 8 15.53 -12.10 11.47
CA LYS A 8 15.13 -12.98 12.57
C LYS A 8 15.55 -12.41 13.94
N MET A 9 16.78 -11.90 14.03
CA MET A 9 17.28 -11.27 15.26
C MET A 9 16.51 -9.98 15.61
N ASN A 10 16.10 -9.21 14.61
CA ASN A 10 15.32 -8.00 14.84
C ASN A 10 13.88 -8.33 15.26
N LEU A 11 13.27 -9.38 14.70
CA LEU A 11 11.90 -9.80 15.03
C LEU A 11 11.76 -10.22 16.50
N SER A 12 12.64 -11.11 16.98
CA SER A 12 12.62 -11.59 18.37
C SER A 12 12.89 -10.47 19.37
N LYS A 13 13.88 -9.61 19.09
CA LYS A 13 14.15 -8.45 19.94
C LYS A 13 12.96 -7.49 20.00
N LEU A 14 12.24 -7.33 18.89
CA LEU A 14 11.07 -6.44 18.83
C LEU A 14 9.86 -7.01 19.57
N SER A 15 9.61 -8.32 19.46
CA SER A 15 8.52 -8.97 20.20
C SER A 15 8.76 -8.89 21.71
N MET A 16 10.00 -9.05 22.16
CA MET A 16 10.37 -8.90 23.56
C MET A 16 10.24 -7.45 24.07
N LEU A 17 10.67 -6.46 23.29
CA LEU A 17 10.65 -5.05 23.72
C LEU A 17 9.27 -4.41 23.68
N LYS A 18 8.36 -4.92 22.85
CA LYS A 18 7.04 -4.34 22.58
C LYS A 18 5.98 -5.44 22.40
N PRO A 19 5.68 -6.23 23.43
CA PRO A 19 4.75 -7.37 23.32
C PRO A 19 3.37 -6.94 22.86
N ASP A 20 2.80 -5.90 23.49
CA ASP A 20 1.42 -5.43 23.28
C ASP A 20 1.23 -4.51 22.06
N SER A 21 2.30 -4.28 21.28
CA SER A 21 2.20 -3.41 20.10
C SER A 21 1.55 -4.12 18.91
N ASP A 22 0.70 -3.38 18.21
CA ASP A 22 0.07 -3.83 16.97
C ASP A 22 1.12 -4.18 15.90
N LEU A 23 0.75 -5.09 14.98
CA LEU A 23 1.69 -5.59 13.97
C LEU A 23 2.13 -4.49 12.99
N CYS A 24 1.28 -3.50 12.70
CA CYS A 24 1.67 -2.36 11.87
C CYS A 24 2.75 -1.50 12.54
N LEU A 25 2.66 -1.27 13.85
CA LEU A 25 3.71 -0.59 14.62
C LEU A 25 5.00 -1.42 14.63
N LYS A 26 4.90 -2.74 14.80
CA LYS A 26 6.07 -3.62 14.75
C LYS A 26 6.78 -3.56 13.39
N PHE A 27 6.07 -3.64 12.27
CA PHE A 27 6.67 -3.45 10.94
C PHE A 27 7.26 -2.05 10.73
N ALA A 28 6.60 -1.03 11.27
CA ALA A 28 7.14 0.33 11.25
C ALA A 28 8.48 0.44 12.00
N MET A 29 8.60 -0.20 13.16
CA MET A 29 9.85 -0.25 13.91
C MET A 29 10.94 -1.06 13.20
N LEU A 30 10.61 -2.17 12.52
CA LEU A 30 11.58 -2.91 11.70
C LEU A 30 12.19 -2.03 10.61
N CYS A 31 11.39 -1.18 9.97
CA CYS A 31 11.90 -0.17 9.03
C CYS A 31 12.82 0.85 9.73
N THR A 32 12.46 1.31 10.92
CA THR A 32 13.30 2.24 11.72
C THR A 32 14.64 1.63 12.14
N LEU A 33 14.70 0.31 12.37
CA LEU A 33 15.93 -0.41 12.67
C LEU A 33 16.83 -0.66 11.44
N ASN A 34 16.35 -0.33 10.23
CA ASN A 34 17.13 -0.45 9.00
C ASN A 34 17.47 0.94 8.45
N ASP A 35 18.74 1.34 8.50
CA ASP A 35 19.19 2.70 8.12
C ASP A 35 18.67 3.19 6.76
N ARG A 36 18.61 2.29 5.76
CA ARG A 36 18.10 2.65 4.43
C ARG A 36 16.60 2.90 4.47
N CYS A 37 15.84 2.01 5.12
CA CYS A 37 14.39 2.15 5.24
C CYS A 37 14.02 3.36 6.11
N ASP A 38 14.67 3.54 7.26
CA ASP A 38 14.46 4.66 8.17
C ASP A 38 14.68 6.00 7.49
N ARG A 39 15.79 6.17 6.77
CA ARG A 39 16.07 7.41 6.01
C ARG A 39 15.00 7.70 4.96
N LEU A 40 14.60 6.70 4.16
CA LEU A 40 13.55 6.88 3.15
C LEU A 40 12.19 7.19 3.80
N ARG A 41 11.88 6.54 4.93
CA ARG A 41 10.63 6.73 5.67
C ARG A 41 10.54 8.12 6.29
N LYS A 42 11.63 8.60 6.90
CA LYS A 42 11.72 9.97 7.42
C LYS A 42 11.57 11.00 6.30
N ALA A 43 12.22 10.79 5.14
CA ALA A 43 12.15 11.71 4.02
C ALA A 43 10.71 11.93 3.51
N TYR A 44 9.91 10.87 3.32
CA TYR A 44 8.50 11.06 2.95
C TYR A 44 7.66 11.55 4.13
N GLY A 45 7.96 11.13 5.36
CA GLY A 45 7.30 11.61 6.56
C GLY A 45 7.40 13.14 6.68
N GLU A 46 8.59 13.70 6.48
CA GLU A 46 8.83 15.15 6.48
C GLU A 46 8.13 15.85 5.32
N ALA A 47 8.28 15.33 4.10
CA ALA A 47 7.67 15.94 2.90
C ALA A 47 6.14 15.91 2.90
N CYS A 48 5.53 14.97 3.61
CA CYS A 48 4.08 14.80 3.72
C CYS A 48 3.47 15.43 4.99
N SER A 49 4.30 16.05 5.85
CA SER A 49 3.85 16.65 7.12
C SER A 49 3.57 18.14 7.00
N GLY A 50 2.74 18.66 7.91
CA GLY A 50 2.48 20.08 8.09
C GLY A 50 1.24 20.61 7.36
N ILE A 51 0.77 21.78 7.81
CA ILE A 51 -0.46 22.42 7.33
C ILE A 51 -0.35 22.84 5.85
N ARG A 52 0.86 23.20 5.40
CA ARG A 52 1.15 23.61 4.02
C ARG A 52 1.91 22.53 3.25
N CYS A 53 1.46 21.28 3.38
CA CYS A 53 2.09 20.17 2.68
C CYS A 53 2.08 20.39 1.17
N GLN A 54 3.25 20.28 0.54
CA GLN A 54 3.38 20.35 -0.91
C GLN A 54 3.17 18.95 -1.51
N ARG A 55 1.94 18.68 -1.95
CA ARG A 55 1.53 17.36 -2.46
C ARG A 55 2.49 16.75 -3.46
N HIS A 56 3.04 17.52 -4.41
CA HIS A 56 3.96 17.00 -5.42
C HIS A 56 5.28 16.50 -4.82
N LEU A 57 5.83 17.15 -3.79
CA LEU A 57 7.02 16.71 -3.06
C LEU A 57 6.73 15.46 -2.23
N CYS A 58 5.60 15.43 -1.52
CA CYS A 58 5.13 14.27 -0.78
C CYS A 58 5.03 13.03 -1.70
N LEU A 59 4.36 13.17 -2.85
CA LEU A 59 4.24 12.10 -3.85
C LEU A 59 5.61 11.66 -4.39
N ALA A 60 6.54 12.59 -4.64
CA ALA A 60 7.89 12.26 -5.09
C ALA A 60 8.67 11.43 -4.05
N GLN A 61 8.58 11.79 -2.77
CA GLN A 61 9.24 11.04 -1.70
C GLN A 61 8.58 9.68 -1.46
N LEU A 62 7.25 9.57 -1.58
CA LEU A 62 6.55 8.29 -1.55
C LEU A 62 7.04 7.35 -2.68
N ARG A 63 7.15 7.87 -3.91
CA ARG A 63 7.72 7.08 -5.03
C ARG A 63 9.15 6.61 -4.72
N SER A 64 9.99 7.52 -4.22
CA SER A 64 11.37 7.22 -3.83
C SER A 64 11.42 6.11 -2.76
N PHE A 65 10.52 6.13 -1.78
CA PHE A 65 10.43 5.08 -0.75
C PHE A 65 10.09 3.72 -1.35
N PHE A 66 8.99 3.60 -2.10
CA PHE A 66 8.54 2.31 -2.64
C PHE A 66 9.43 1.76 -3.75
N GLU A 67 10.23 2.60 -4.41
CA GLU A 67 11.23 2.16 -5.39
C GLU A 67 12.54 1.72 -4.75
N LYS A 68 12.99 2.39 -3.68
CA LYS A 68 14.34 2.20 -3.12
C LYS A 68 14.36 1.39 -1.83
N ALA A 69 13.26 1.25 -1.10
CA ALA A 69 13.22 0.38 0.08
C ALA A 69 13.28 -1.10 -0.33
N ALA A 70 13.81 -1.96 0.54
CA ALA A 70 13.73 -3.40 0.29
C ALA A 70 12.25 -3.83 0.27
N GLU A 71 11.88 -4.72 -0.65
CA GLU A 71 10.48 -5.13 -0.88
C GLU A 71 9.81 -5.63 0.40
N SER A 72 10.54 -6.37 1.25
CA SER A 72 10.03 -6.85 2.54
C SER A 72 9.71 -5.72 3.54
N HIS A 73 10.51 -4.65 3.59
CA HIS A 73 10.22 -3.50 4.45
C HIS A 73 9.00 -2.73 3.93
N ALA A 74 8.96 -2.46 2.62
CA ALA A 74 7.87 -1.70 1.99
C ALA A 74 6.53 -2.43 2.11
N GLN A 75 6.51 -3.73 1.80
CA GLN A 75 5.33 -4.57 1.97
C GLN A 75 4.94 -4.70 3.44
N GLY A 76 5.89 -4.91 4.36
CA GLY A 76 5.61 -4.99 5.79
C GLY A 76 4.97 -3.71 6.34
N LEU A 77 5.51 -2.54 5.95
CA LEU A 77 5.03 -1.24 6.41
C LEU A 77 3.60 -0.93 5.93
N LEU A 78 3.26 -1.29 4.70
CA LEU A 78 1.95 -0.96 4.11
C LEU A 78 0.91 -2.08 4.29
N LEU A 79 1.31 -3.33 4.07
CA LEU A 79 0.44 -4.52 4.06
C LEU A 79 0.51 -5.26 5.40
N CYS A 80 0.52 -4.51 6.49
CA CYS A 80 0.52 -5.06 7.83
C CYS A 80 -0.89 -5.57 8.22
N PRO A 81 -1.00 -6.76 8.84
CA PRO A 81 -2.28 -7.28 9.32
C PRO A 81 -2.74 -6.53 10.57
N CYS A 82 -4.06 -6.42 10.74
CA CYS A 82 -4.71 -5.93 11.95
C CYS A 82 -5.83 -6.89 12.34
N ALA A 83 -6.17 -6.95 13.62
CA ALA A 83 -7.40 -7.60 14.06
C ALA A 83 -8.61 -6.71 13.74
N PRO A 84 -9.80 -7.26 13.42
CA PRO A 84 -10.99 -6.47 13.11
C PRO A 84 -11.39 -5.47 14.22
N GLU A 85 -11.16 -5.84 15.47
CA GLU A 85 -11.43 -5.04 16.67
C GLU A 85 -10.36 -3.96 16.94
N ASP A 86 -9.17 -4.08 16.34
CA ASP A 86 -8.07 -3.14 16.51
C ASP A 86 -8.12 -2.01 15.47
N ALA A 87 -9.07 -1.10 15.70
CA ALA A 87 -9.25 0.09 14.86
C ALA A 87 -8.01 1.00 14.84
N GLY A 88 -7.19 0.98 15.90
CA GLY A 88 -5.95 1.77 15.99
C GLY A 88 -4.89 1.28 15.01
N CYS A 89 -4.70 -0.04 14.92
CA CYS A 89 -3.84 -0.66 13.91
C CYS A 89 -4.29 -0.33 12.49
N GLY A 90 -5.60 -0.46 12.20
CA GLY A 90 -6.12 -0.16 10.87
C GLY A 90 -6.03 1.32 10.51
N GLU A 91 -6.20 2.22 11.47
CA GLU A 91 -5.97 3.65 11.28
C GLU A 91 -4.49 3.97 11.01
N ARG A 92 -3.55 3.33 11.73
CA ARG A 92 -2.12 3.43 11.44
C ARG A 92 -1.83 3.00 10.00
N ARG A 93 -2.35 1.85 9.57
CA ARG A 93 -2.19 1.33 8.20
C ARG A 93 -2.72 2.31 7.15
N ARG A 94 -3.92 2.85 7.36
CA ARG A 94 -4.55 3.83 6.46
C ARG A 94 -3.74 5.12 6.35
N ASN A 95 -3.10 5.55 7.43
CA ASN A 95 -2.32 6.78 7.49
C ASN A 95 -0.84 6.60 7.09
N THR A 96 -0.36 5.37 6.82
CA THR A 96 1.04 5.08 6.46
C THR A 96 1.57 5.93 5.31
N ILE A 97 0.73 6.23 4.32
CA ILE A 97 1.08 7.02 3.13
C ILE A 97 0.67 8.50 3.22
N ALA A 98 0.35 8.99 4.43
CA ALA A 98 -0.08 10.36 4.70
C ALA A 98 -1.21 10.84 3.74
N PRO A 99 -2.37 10.17 3.73
CA PRO A 99 -3.42 10.42 2.74
C PRO A 99 -3.97 11.85 2.77
N SER A 100 -3.89 12.55 3.91
CA SER A 100 -4.30 13.95 4.03
C SER A 100 -3.52 14.92 3.14
N CYS A 101 -2.29 14.55 2.74
CA CYS A 101 -1.51 15.31 1.77
C CYS A 101 -1.40 14.59 0.42
N ALA A 102 -1.20 13.26 0.42
CA ALA A 102 -0.97 12.50 -0.80
C ALA A 102 -2.21 12.42 -1.70
N LEU A 103 -3.41 12.35 -1.11
CA LEU A 103 -4.67 12.25 -1.85
C LEU A 103 -5.31 13.64 -2.02
N PRO A 104 -6.10 13.86 -3.09
CA PRO A 104 -6.90 15.07 -3.24
C PRO A 104 -7.88 15.24 -2.07
N SER A 105 -8.07 16.48 -1.60
CA SER A 105 -9.06 16.80 -0.56
C SER A 105 -10.49 16.59 -1.02
N VAL A 106 -10.75 16.78 -2.31
CA VAL A 106 -12.02 16.49 -2.97
C VAL A 106 -11.78 15.38 -3.98
N ALA A 107 -12.50 14.27 -3.84
CA ALA A 107 -12.41 13.14 -4.75
C ALA A 107 -12.89 13.55 -6.16
N PRO A 108 -12.02 13.58 -7.19
CA PRO A 108 -12.43 13.86 -8.55
C PRO A 108 -13.18 12.67 -9.16
N ASN A 109 -13.73 12.83 -10.36
CA ASN A 109 -14.24 11.70 -11.11
C ASN A 109 -13.08 10.72 -11.45
N CYS A 110 -13.30 9.41 -11.35
CA CYS A 110 -12.23 8.43 -11.61
C CYS A 110 -11.74 8.45 -13.07
N LEU A 111 -12.59 8.82 -14.02
CA LEU A 111 -12.21 8.95 -15.43
C LEU A 111 -11.33 10.19 -15.65
N ASP A 112 -11.59 11.29 -14.94
CA ASP A 112 -10.72 12.48 -14.97
C ASP A 112 -9.34 12.17 -14.38
N LEU A 113 -9.31 11.42 -13.27
CA LEU A 113 -8.05 10.96 -12.66
C LEU A 113 -7.23 10.10 -13.65
N ARG A 114 -7.92 9.26 -14.44
CA ARG A 114 -7.32 8.46 -15.52
C ARG A 114 -6.87 9.31 -16.71
N SER A 115 -7.50 10.45 -16.97
CA SER A 115 -7.06 11.41 -18.00
C SER A 115 -5.75 12.08 -17.60
N PHE A 116 -5.60 12.52 -16.33
CA PHE A 116 -4.33 13.03 -15.82
C PHE A 116 -3.19 11.99 -15.93
N ARG A 117 -3.49 10.70 -15.76
CA ARG A 117 -2.55 9.59 -15.99
C ARG A 117 -2.04 9.54 -17.44
N ARG A 118 -2.88 9.81 -18.44
CA ARG A 118 -2.45 9.74 -19.86
C ARG A 118 -1.33 10.74 -20.17
N ALA A 119 -1.27 11.86 -19.43
CA ALA A 119 -0.24 12.89 -19.58
C ALA A 119 1.09 12.56 -18.86
N ASP A 120 1.08 11.70 -17.83
CA ASP A 120 2.28 11.31 -17.06
C ASP A 120 2.78 9.91 -17.49
N PRO A 121 3.92 9.81 -18.21
CA PRO A 121 4.47 8.53 -18.65
C PRO A 121 4.75 7.53 -17.52
N LEU A 122 5.16 8.02 -16.34
CA LEU A 122 5.44 7.17 -15.19
C LEU A 122 4.16 6.58 -14.62
N CYS A 123 3.15 7.42 -14.36
CA CYS A 123 1.84 6.96 -13.89
C CYS A 123 1.19 5.99 -14.90
N ARG A 124 1.36 6.25 -16.20
CA ARG A 124 0.90 5.36 -17.26
C ARG A 124 1.56 3.99 -17.18
N SER A 125 2.90 3.94 -17.07
CA SER A 125 3.65 2.69 -16.94
C SER A 125 3.22 1.88 -15.73
N ARG A 126 3.16 2.52 -14.55
CA ARG A 126 2.81 1.84 -13.29
C ARG A 126 1.38 1.27 -13.31
N LEU A 127 0.43 1.97 -13.95
CA LEU A 127 -0.92 1.42 -14.14
C LEU A 127 -0.93 0.23 -15.10
N MET A 128 -0.17 0.27 -16.19
CA MET A 128 -0.08 -0.88 -17.10
C MET A 128 0.46 -2.10 -16.37
N ASP A 129 1.51 -1.95 -15.56
CA ASP A 129 2.04 -3.05 -14.75
C ASP A 129 0.97 -3.63 -13.80
N PHE A 130 0.18 -2.77 -13.16
CA PHE A 130 -0.93 -3.19 -12.30
C PHE A 130 -2.00 -3.95 -13.08
N GLN A 131 -2.42 -3.41 -14.24
CA GLN A 131 -3.40 -4.05 -15.09
C GLN A 131 -2.93 -5.39 -15.63
N THR A 132 -1.64 -5.54 -15.94
CA THR A 132 -1.06 -6.80 -16.41
C THR A 132 -0.95 -7.82 -15.29
N HIS A 133 -0.42 -7.43 -14.13
CA HIS A 133 -0.07 -8.39 -13.08
C HIS A 133 -1.22 -8.70 -12.12
N CYS A 134 -2.14 -7.76 -11.91
CA CYS A 134 -3.29 -7.90 -11.02
C CYS A 134 -4.60 -8.16 -11.78
N HIS A 135 -4.56 -8.51 -13.06
CA HIS A 135 -5.77 -8.93 -13.77
C HIS A 135 -6.31 -10.23 -13.15
N PRO A 136 -7.59 -10.27 -12.73
CA PRO A 136 -8.20 -11.49 -12.23
C PRO A 136 -8.51 -12.43 -13.40
N MET A 137 -7.98 -13.65 -13.35
CA MET A 137 -8.27 -14.69 -14.36
C MET A 137 -9.56 -15.45 -14.06
N ASP A 138 -9.99 -15.42 -12.81
CA ASP A 138 -11.21 -16.05 -12.34
C ASP A 138 -11.80 -15.29 -11.13
N ILE A 139 -12.98 -15.73 -10.70
CA ILE A 139 -13.64 -15.22 -9.49
C ILE A 139 -13.01 -15.72 -8.18
N LEU A 140 -12.12 -16.72 -8.25
CA LEU A 140 -11.48 -17.36 -7.09
C LEU A 140 -10.23 -16.58 -6.63
N GLY A 141 -9.76 -15.62 -7.42
CA GLY A 141 -8.62 -14.77 -7.08
C GLY A 141 -7.30 -15.20 -7.72
N THR A 142 -7.34 -16.02 -8.78
CA THR A 142 -6.14 -16.30 -9.58
C THR A 142 -5.71 -15.05 -10.32
N CYS A 143 -4.45 -14.65 -10.14
CA CYS A 143 -3.84 -13.55 -10.86
C CYS A 143 -3.33 -14.01 -12.23
N ALA A 144 -3.33 -13.11 -13.23
CA ALA A 144 -2.76 -13.39 -14.56
C ALA A 144 -1.27 -13.74 -14.53
N THR A 145 -0.56 -13.32 -13.47
CA THR A 145 0.83 -13.70 -13.21
C THR A 145 0.98 -14.14 -11.74
N GLU A 146 2.11 -13.87 -11.10
CA GLU A 146 2.30 -14.17 -9.68
C GLU A 146 1.69 -13.09 -8.76
N GLN A 147 1.14 -13.49 -7.61
CA GLN A 147 0.70 -12.57 -6.56
C GLN A 147 1.83 -11.60 -6.12
N SER A 148 3.09 -12.06 -6.12
CA SER A 148 4.27 -11.24 -5.81
C SER A 148 4.41 -10.05 -6.78
N ARG A 149 4.20 -10.28 -8.08
CA ARG A 149 4.26 -9.26 -9.14
C ARG A 149 3.06 -8.33 -9.06
N CYS A 150 1.87 -8.85 -8.76
CA CYS A 150 0.70 -8.02 -8.50
C CYS A 150 0.95 -7.04 -7.35
N LEU A 151 1.45 -7.52 -6.20
CA LEU A 151 1.75 -6.64 -5.06
C LEU A 151 2.81 -5.59 -5.44
N ARG A 152 3.88 -5.97 -6.13
CA ARG A 152 4.89 -5.02 -6.61
C ARG A 152 4.27 -3.93 -7.48
N ALA A 153 3.39 -4.31 -8.41
CA ALA A 153 2.70 -3.37 -9.28
C ALA A 153 1.73 -2.45 -8.51
N TYR A 154 0.98 -3.01 -7.56
CA TYR A 154 0.08 -2.26 -6.66
C TYR A 154 0.85 -1.21 -5.83
N LEU A 155 1.93 -1.62 -5.16
CA LEU A 155 2.79 -0.70 -4.41
C LEU A 155 3.46 0.34 -5.32
N GLY A 156 3.74 -0.02 -6.58
CA GLY A 156 4.29 0.86 -7.60
C GLY A 156 3.38 2.02 -8.01
N LEU A 157 2.07 1.95 -7.70
CA LEU A 157 1.13 3.06 -7.93
C LEU A 157 1.21 4.15 -6.86
N ILE A 158 1.79 3.86 -5.70
CA ILE A 158 1.85 4.81 -4.59
C ILE A 158 2.80 5.96 -4.92
N GLY A 159 2.31 7.18 -4.72
CA GLY A 159 3.01 8.38 -5.13
C GLY A 159 2.75 8.78 -6.59
N THR A 160 1.88 8.07 -7.31
CA THR A 160 1.38 8.52 -8.63
C THR A 160 0.03 9.25 -8.49
N ALA A 161 -0.51 9.79 -9.58
CA ALA A 161 -1.86 10.35 -9.59
C ALA A 161 -2.93 9.31 -9.19
N MET A 162 -2.68 8.03 -9.47
CA MET A 162 -3.59 6.91 -9.14
C MET A 162 -3.15 6.16 -7.88
N THR A 163 -2.75 6.89 -6.84
CA THR A 163 -2.36 6.29 -5.55
C THR A 163 -3.57 5.61 -4.89
N PRO A 164 -3.57 4.28 -4.70
CA PRO A 164 -4.61 3.60 -3.94
C PRO A 164 -4.34 3.73 -2.44
N ASN A 165 -5.38 3.56 -1.62
CA ASN A 165 -5.24 3.45 -0.17
C ASN A 165 -6.30 2.51 0.43
N PHE A 166 -6.08 2.06 1.67
CA PHE A 166 -7.13 1.47 2.49
C PHE A 166 -8.21 2.51 2.78
N ILE A 167 -9.48 2.14 2.62
CA ILE A 167 -10.61 3.05 2.87
C ILE A 167 -11.25 2.84 4.24
N SER A 168 -10.97 1.70 4.88
CA SER A 168 -11.53 1.32 6.17
C SER A 168 -10.43 1.11 7.21
N LYS A 169 -10.78 1.38 8.47
CA LYS A 169 -9.94 1.05 9.63
C LYS A 169 -10.18 -0.36 10.20
N VAL A 170 -11.21 -1.07 9.72
CA VAL A 170 -11.59 -2.39 10.25
C VAL A 170 -11.46 -3.53 9.24
N ASN A 171 -11.37 -3.21 7.95
CA ASN A 171 -11.19 -4.19 6.87
C ASN A 171 -9.99 -3.82 5.98
N THR A 172 -9.74 -4.65 4.97
CA THR A 172 -8.60 -4.52 4.04
C THR A 172 -9.01 -4.03 2.66
N THR A 173 -10.21 -3.46 2.50
CA THR A 173 -10.67 -2.90 1.23
C THR A 173 -9.80 -1.69 0.84
N VAL A 174 -9.37 -1.69 -0.41
CA VAL A 174 -8.55 -0.63 -1.00
C VAL A 174 -9.29 0.03 -2.16
N ALA A 175 -9.10 1.33 -2.36
CA ALA A 175 -9.68 2.04 -3.49
C ALA A 175 -8.79 3.21 -3.92
N LEU A 176 -9.08 3.76 -5.09
CA LEU A 176 -8.54 5.05 -5.51
C LEU A 176 -9.25 6.19 -4.79
N GLY A 177 -8.57 7.32 -4.61
CA GLY A 177 -9.18 8.56 -4.09
C GLY A 177 -10.02 9.28 -5.14
N CYS A 178 -11.05 8.64 -5.68
CA CYS A 178 -11.96 9.19 -6.70
C CYS A 178 -13.40 8.69 -6.51
N THR A 179 -14.35 9.22 -7.30
CA THR A 179 -15.75 8.79 -7.32
C THR A 179 -16.25 8.61 -8.75
N CYS A 180 -17.29 7.79 -8.95
CA CYS A 180 -18.01 7.71 -10.23
C CYS A 180 -19.24 8.60 -10.31
N ARG A 181 -19.47 9.47 -9.32
CA ARG A 181 -20.51 10.50 -9.42
C ARG A 181 -20.22 11.42 -10.60
N GLY A 182 -21.24 11.69 -11.41
CA GLY A 182 -21.14 12.60 -12.55
C GLY A 182 -20.49 12.01 -13.81
N SER A 183 -20.38 10.69 -13.92
CA SER A 183 -19.77 10.03 -15.10
C SER A 183 -20.68 10.03 -16.34
N GLY A 184 -21.98 10.30 -16.18
CA GLY A 184 -22.94 10.33 -17.28
C GLY A 184 -22.99 9.00 -18.04
N ASN A 185 -22.86 9.06 -19.37
CA ASN A 185 -22.87 7.87 -20.23
C ASN A 185 -21.66 6.93 -20.05
N LEU A 186 -20.64 7.35 -19.30
CA LEU A 186 -19.45 6.55 -19.01
C LEU A 186 -19.49 5.94 -17.59
N GLN A 187 -20.67 5.84 -16.98
CA GLN A 187 -20.86 5.30 -15.63
C GLN A 187 -20.27 3.89 -15.51
N ASP A 188 -20.61 2.98 -16.42
CA ASP A 188 -20.13 1.59 -16.38
C ASP A 188 -18.60 1.51 -16.51
N GLU A 189 -18.01 2.33 -17.39
CA GLU A 189 -16.55 2.38 -17.56
C GLU A 189 -15.86 2.92 -16.29
N CYS A 190 -16.46 3.92 -15.64
CA CYS A 190 -15.95 4.44 -14.38
C CYS A 190 -16.02 3.38 -13.28
N GLU A 191 -17.16 2.71 -13.13
CA GLU A 191 -17.34 1.67 -12.12
C GLU A 191 -16.40 0.49 -12.35
N GLN A 192 -16.14 0.12 -13.61
CA GLN A 192 -15.17 -0.92 -13.92
C GLN A 192 -13.76 -0.53 -13.46
N LEU A 193 -13.37 0.73 -13.65
CA LEU A 193 -12.10 1.26 -13.14
C LEU A 193 -12.06 1.24 -11.61
N GLU A 194 -13.11 1.69 -10.92
CA GLU A 194 -13.18 1.67 -9.47
C GLU A 194 -13.08 0.22 -8.92
N LYS A 195 -13.91 -0.68 -9.46
CA LYS A 195 -13.99 -2.10 -9.08
C LYS A 195 -12.68 -2.84 -9.35
N SER A 196 -11.87 -2.40 -10.32
CA SER A 196 -10.53 -2.98 -10.57
C SER A 196 -9.57 -2.83 -9.38
N PHE A 197 -9.89 -1.95 -8.42
CA PHE A 197 -9.20 -1.83 -7.13
C PHE A 197 -10.06 -2.36 -5.98
N SER A 198 -11.31 -1.91 -5.88
CA SER A 198 -12.17 -2.17 -4.70
C SER A 198 -12.81 -3.56 -4.67
N GLN A 199 -12.89 -4.23 -5.82
CA GLN A 199 -13.55 -5.54 -6.00
C GLN A 199 -12.69 -6.48 -6.86
N ASN A 200 -11.36 -6.38 -6.77
CA ASN A 200 -10.44 -7.23 -7.51
C ASN A 200 -10.04 -8.49 -6.70
N PRO A 201 -10.52 -9.69 -7.07
CA PRO A 201 -10.28 -10.90 -6.28
C PRO A 201 -8.80 -11.30 -6.26
N CYS A 202 -8.05 -11.11 -7.35
CA CYS A 202 -6.60 -11.36 -7.39
C CYS A 202 -5.85 -10.45 -6.41
N LEU A 203 -6.14 -9.15 -6.43
CA LEU A 203 -5.49 -8.19 -5.53
C LEU A 203 -5.84 -8.48 -4.06
N MET A 204 -7.12 -8.77 -3.78
CA MET A 204 -7.57 -9.08 -2.42
C MET A 204 -6.88 -10.33 -1.87
N GLU A 205 -6.80 -11.40 -2.66
CA GLU A 205 -6.15 -12.63 -2.22
C GLU A 205 -4.64 -12.44 -2.06
N ALA A 206 -3.99 -11.68 -2.95
CA ALA A 206 -2.57 -11.35 -2.82
C ALA A 206 -2.27 -10.55 -1.54
N ILE A 207 -3.09 -9.56 -1.20
CA ILE A 207 -2.97 -8.79 0.06
C ILE A 207 -3.23 -9.70 1.26
N ALA A 208 -4.29 -10.52 1.21
CA ALA A 208 -4.65 -11.44 2.29
C ALA A 208 -3.54 -12.47 2.56
N ALA A 209 -3.00 -13.10 1.52
CA ALA A 209 -1.88 -14.03 1.61
C ALA A 209 -0.64 -13.37 2.22
N LYS A 210 -0.31 -12.14 1.79
CA LYS A 210 0.80 -11.37 2.36
C LYS A 210 0.60 -11.03 3.83
N MET A 211 -0.61 -10.60 4.21
CA MET A 211 -0.96 -10.31 5.61
C MET A 211 -0.94 -11.57 6.49
N ARG A 212 -1.38 -12.73 5.98
CA ARG A 212 -1.25 -14.03 6.66
C ARG A 212 0.21 -14.37 6.92
N PHE A 213 1.06 -14.22 5.91
CA PHE A 213 2.51 -14.41 6.05
C PHE A 213 3.12 -13.44 7.08
N HIS A 214 2.74 -12.16 7.04
CA HIS A 214 3.20 -11.16 8.01
C HIS A 214 2.80 -11.47 9.46
N ARG A 215 1.61 -12.05 9.67
CA ARG A 215 1.19 -12.53 11.00
C ARG A 215 2.07 -13.69 11.47
N GLN A 216 2.34 -14.65 10.58
CA GLN A 216 3.19 -15.81 10.88
C GLN A 216 4.63 -15.42 11.26
N LEU A 217 5.17 -14.35 10.66
CA LEU A 217 6.52 -13.87 11.00
C LEU A 217 6.68 -13.47 12.48
N PHE A 218 5.61 -13.05 13.14
CA PHE A 218 5.62 -12.62 14.54
C PHE A 218 4.98 -13.63 15.50
N SER A 219 4.34 -14.68 15.00
CA SER A 219 3.73 -15.74 15.80
C SER A 219 4.64 -16.96 15.99
N GLN A 220 5.77 -17.01 15.30
CA GLN A 220 6.75 -18.05 15.58
C GLN A 220 7.48 -17.66 16.86
N ASP A 221 7.21 -18.38 17.94
CA ASP A 221 8.08 -18.46 19.10
C ASP A 221 9.38 -19.13 18.63
N TRP A 222 10.51 -18.40 18.68
CA TRP A 222 11.86 -18.94 18.47
C TRP A 222 12.64 -18.75 19.76
#